data_AF-A0A9W8AM16-F1
#
_entry.id   AF-A0A9W8AM16-F1
#
_cell.length_a   1.000
_cell.length_b   1.000
_cell.length_c   1.000
_cell.angle_alpha   90.00
_cell.angle_beta   90.00
_cell.angle_gamma   90.00
#
_symmetry.space_group_name_H-M   'P 1'
#
loop_
_entity.id
_entity.type
_entity.pdbx_description
1 polymer ?
#
loop_
_entity_poly.entity_id
_entity_poly.type
_entity_poly.pdbx_seq_one_letter_code
_entity_poly.pdbx_strand_id
1 'polypeptide(L)'
;MSNQSVSSYRPSPTSSSTDLGPPGITTGTLSHEPTPTSESISRAISTPNIAVSLPAGGSTASINPSLSHLRLPLNNRKSILPLHPSEIRPDSLVSISTMATDMSVTEPTSPAWGASSANQLRSRRTSYFFFDQGRTTRTMSQIINPHTSMPSVHTRGGHLASKSASQIHTLTACRYPIPVKWLADPNKYRLEGFAKEYFSTHKQGLFRRRVPIQHMLRFSVTSLKKPLLRLPKAQHQNARRCFKVIQRIMSDRSRSVLANDNTDTQWLVGNGLNISVLRDEIYLQLCKQLTDNPRLENCLRGWVLMAVLTQMFPPTPQVINYLKSFLQGGFDSSHPRIDILSRFAFFKLHRCIENGAWTRTPTLDELAHARSLPFNPSIFGESLEFVIRNPMAIDPVLRIPRILPYLTDMILMLNGPQSEGIFRIPGDGEQVQQLRLRLDTGNYTPCPEITDPNIPASLFKLWLRELSEPLIPTQYYPACVQNPQDPDQVLQVMSCLQGVALHVADFVIQFLQVFIRPENTEQSKMTISNLAVVFAPHFLRCPTDNLKELFVNTQAEQFFVQTLLRAWIGIEIPERRMNNKV
;
A
#
# COMPACT_ATOMS: atom_id res chain seq x y z
N MET A 1 23.93 -58.40 -37.26
CA MET A 1 22.66 -58.12 -36.55
C MET A 1 22.62 -59.08 -35.37
N SER A 2 22.53 -58.58 -34.14
CA SER A 2 22.97 -59.34 -32.97
C SER A 2 21.93 -59.32 -31.85
N ASN A 3 21.29 -60.46 -31.61
CA ASN A 3 20.50 -60.74 -30.40
C ASN A 3 21.29 -61.70 -29.51
N GLN A 4 21.40 -61.40 -28.21
CA GLN A 4 21.71 -62.39 -27.18
C GLN A 4 21.18 -61.91 -25.82
N SER A 5 20.92 -62.86 -24.92
CA SER A 5 20.27 -62.64 -23.63
C SER A 5 20.62 -63.78 -22.65
N VAL A 6 20.11 -63.71 -21.41
CA VAL A 6 20.14 -64.75 -20.35
C VAL A 6 21.39 -64.82 -19.44
N SER A 7 21.32 -64.01 -18.38
CA SER A 7 21.26 -64.44 -16.96
C SER A 7 22.42 -65.18 -16.24
N SER A 8 22.78 -64.59 -15.08
CA SER A 8 23.03 -65.18 -13.74
C SER A 8 24.19 -66.16 -13.47
N TYR A 9 25.02 -65.79 -12.47
CA TYR A 9 25.50 -66.67 -11.40
C TYR A 9 25.65 -65.90 -10.07
N ARG A 10 25.54 -66.58 -8.92
CA ARG A 10 25.80 -66.07 -7.55
C ARG A 10 26.21 -67.23 -6.63
N PRO A 11 27.05 -67.00 -5.61
CA PRO A 11 26.61 -67.29 -4.23
C PRO A 11 27.00 -66.20 -3.20
N SER A 12 26.62 -66.42 -1.93
CA SER A 12 26.88 -65.61 -0.72
C SER A 12 27.68 -66.51 0.29
N PRO A 13 27.68 -66.35 1.65
CA PRO A 13 27.32 -65.24 2.57
C PRO A 13 28.34 -65.00 3.74
N THR A 14 28.04 -64.04 4.65
CA THR A 14 28.24 -64.01 6.14
C THR A 14 27.95 -62.56 6.63
N SER A 15 26.92 -62.20 7.41
CA SER A 15 26.63 -62.43 8.87
C SER A 15 27.54 -61.64 9.84
N SER A 16 27.07 -60.96 10.90
CA SER A 16 25.69 -60.73 11.44
C SER A 16 25.68 -59.72 12.62
N SER A 17 24.50 -59.11 12.92
CA SER A 17 23.90 -58.64 14.22
C SER A 17 24.77 -58.33 15.46
N THR A 18 24.43 -57.44 16.42
CA THR A 18 23.14 -56.93 16.99
C THR A 18 23.30 -55.43 17.37
N ASP A 19 22.31 -54.53 17.48
CA ASP A 19 20.94 -54.52 18.05
C ASP A 19 20.87 -54.55 19.61
N LEU A 20 20.25 -53.52 20.21
CA LEU A 20 19.58 -53.52 21.54
C LEU A 20 18.97 -52.13 21.88
N GLY A 21 17.92 -52.14 22.71
CA GLY A 21 17.08 -50.97 23.06
C GLY A 21 17.25 -50.40 24.49
N PRO A 22 16.34 -49.51 24.94
CA PRO A 22 16.58 -48.59 26.07
C PRO A 22 15.81 -48.88 27.38
N PRO A 23 16.27 -48.29 28.50
CA PRO A 23 15.44 -47.76 29.60
C PRO A 23 15.57 -46.21 29.69
N GLY A 24 14.89 -45.45 30.55
CA GLY A 24 13.88 -45.73 31.59
C GLY A 24 13.51 -44.42 32.32
N ILE A 25 12.41 -44.36 33.08
CA ILE A 25 11.90 -43.12 33.72
C ILE A 25 12.08 -43.18 35.24
N THR A 26 12.60 -42.09 35.85
CA THR A 26 12.38 -41.79 37.28
C THR A 26 12.37 -40.29 37.59
N THR A 27 11.71 -39.96 38.71
CA THR A 27 11.34 -38.63 39.21
C THR A 27 12.45 -37.87 39.95
N GLY A 28 12.39 -36.53 39.95
CA GLY A 28 13.11 -35.65 40.89
C GLY A 28 12.44 -34.27 40.98
N THR A 29 12.34 -33.68 42.19
CA THR A 29 11.54 -32.48 42.47
C THR A 29 12.30 -31.38 43.21
N LEU A 30 11.96 -30.12 42.88
CA LEU A 30 12.01 -28.91 43.72
C LEU A 30 13.36 -28.44 44.32
N SER A 31 13.81 -27.28 43.86
CA SER A 31 14.50 -26.26 44.67
C SER A 31 14.14 -24.85 44.16
N HIS A 32 14.31 -23.82 44.99
CA HIS A 32 13.71 -22.48 44.84
C HIS A 32 14.63 -21.43 44.16
N GLU A 33 13.98 -20.43 43.53
CA GLU A 33 14.37 -19.00 43.47
C GLU A 33 15.68 -18.55 42.76
N PRO A 34 15.87 -17.24 42.48
CA PRO A 34 14.88 -16.24 42.04
C PRO A 34 15.33 -15.45 40.79
N THR A 35 14.45 -14.59 40.26
CA THR A 35 14.80 -13.61 39.21
C THR A 35 15.57 -12.41 39.75
N PRO A 36 16.72 -12.00 39.16
CA PRO A 36 17.29 -10.68 39.37
C PRO A 36 16.63 -9.62 38.46
N THR A 37 16.63 -8.37 38.93
CA THR A 37 16.03 -7.19 38.28
C THR A 37 17.00 -6.45 37.35
N SER A 38 16.60 -5.26 36.89
CA SER A 38 17.38 -4.30 36.10
C SER A 38 18.69 -3.83 36.76
N GLU A 39 19.48 -3.09 35.96
CA GLU A 39 20.75 -2.41 36.29
C GLU A 39 22.03 -3.26 36.25
N SER A 40 22.52 -3.53 35.03
CA SER A 40 23.96 -3.51 34.72
C SER A 40 24.21 -3.56 33.22
N ILE A 41 24.79 -2.49 32.67
CA ILE A 41 25.90 -2.47 31.68
C ILE A 41 26.24 -1.01 31.41
N SER A 42 27.41 -0.59 31.88
CA SER A 42 28.06 0.67 31.57
C SER A 42 29.56 0.40 31.49
N ARG A 43 30.26 1.05 30.55
CA ARG A 43 31.70 0.92 30.23
C ARG A 43 32.12 -0.28 29.37
N ALA A 44 31.96 -0.13 28.06
CA ALA A 44 32.97 -0.38 27.02
C ALA A 44 32.54 0.46 25.80
N ILE A 45 33.37 1.04 24.93
CA ILE A 45 34.70 0.65 24.42
C ILE A 45 35.63 1.89 24.37
N SER A 46 36.94 1.70 24.47
CA SER A 46 37.96 2.74 24.39
C SER A 46 38.36 3.13 22.95
N THR A 47 38.75 4.39 22.74
CA THR A 47 39.43 4.84 21.52
C THR A 47 40.87 4.34 21.42
N PRO A 48 41.42 4.17 20.21
CA PRO A 48 42.86 4.20 19.97
C PRO A 48 43.31 5.58 19.47
N ASN A 49 44.29 6.19 20.13
CA ASN A 49 44.97 7.38 19.61
C ASN A 49 46.00 6.97 18.54
N ILE A 50 46.06 7.72 17.43
CA ILE A 50 47.24 7.79 16.57
C ILE A 50 47.60 9.27 16.42
N ALA A 51 48.79 9.65 16.89
CA ALA A 51 49.31 11.00 16.73
C ALA A 51 50.23 11.08 15.50
N VAL A 52 50.11 12.14 14.72
CA VAL A 52 51.06 12.51 13.66
C VAL A 52 51.42 13.98 13.82
N SER A 53 52.70 14.31 13.62
CA SER A 53 53.31 15.60 13.98
C SER A 53 53.08 16.71 12.96
N LEU A 54 52.90 17.93 13.46
CA LEU A 54 53.06 19.18 12.70
C LEU A 54 54.52 19.42 12.31
N PRO A 55 54.76 20.05 11.15
CA PRO A 55 55.82 21.06 10.99
C PRO A 55 55.21 22.46 10.81
N ALA A 56 55.92 23.49 11.26
CA ALA A 56 55.54 24.89 11.06
C ALA A 56 56.32 25.51 9.88
N GLY A 57 55.68 26.42 9.16
CA GLY A 57 56.29 27.18 8.05
C GLY A 57 55.20 27.86 7.22
N GLY A 58 55.12 29.19 7.27
CA GLY A 58 54.11 29.96 6.56
C GLY A 58 54.68 30.77 5.40
N SER A 59 53.82 31.18 4.47
CA SER A 59 54.07 32.36 3.63
C SER A 59 52.76 33.03 3.20
N THR A 60 52.86 34.31 2.87
CA THR A 60 51.75 35.27 2.72
C THR A 60 51.25 35.42 1.28
N ALA A 61 49.93 35.44 1.07
CA ALA A 61 49.19 36.24 0.05
C ALA A 61 47.73 35.76 -0.03
N SER A 62 46.71 36.59 -0.31
CA SER A 62 46.62 38.06 -0.24
C SER A 62 45.14 38.46 -0.07
N ILE A 63 44.83 39.35 0.87
CA ILE A 63 43.50 39.96 0.96
C ILE A 63 43.43 41.11 -0.06
N ASN A 64 42.32 41.24 -0.79
CA ASN A 64 41.94 42.49 -1.43
C ASN A 64 40.40 42.65 -1.42
N PRO A 65 39.84 43.74 -0.84
CA PRO A 65 38.40 43.94 -0.71
C PRO A 65 37.82 44.76 -1.91
N SER A 66 36.65 45.35 -1.72
CA SER A 66 35.92 46.26 -2.64
C SER A 66 35.07 45.56 -3.73
N LEU A 67 33.83 45.97 -4.05
CA LEU A 67 32.98 47.04 -3.47
C LEU A 67 31.57 46.53 -3.16
N SER A 68 31.05 46.94 -2.00
CA SER A 68 29.62 47.18 -1.84
C SER A 68 29.27 48.51 -2.51
N HIS A 69 28.32 48.54 -3.45
CA HIS A 69 27.41 49.67 -3.74
C HIS A 69 26.53 49.40 -4.97
N LEU A 70 25.22 49.29 -4.76
CA LEU A 70 24.23 50.11 -5.49
C LEU A 70 22.88 50.05 -4.77
N ARG A 71 22.28 51.21 -4.53
CA ARG A 71 20.97 51.34 -3.87
C ARG A 71 19.86 51.20 -4.92
N LEU A 72 18.76 50.52 -4.58
CA LEU A 72 17.51 50.68 -5.32
C LEU A 72 16.93 52.07 -5.02
N PRO A 73 16.65 52.92 -6.03
CA PRO A 73 16.08 54.24 -5.81
C PRO A 73 14.56 54.17 -5.60
N LEU A 74 14.06 54.92 -4.62
CA LEU A 74 12.63 55.20 -4.48
C LEU A 74 12.15 56.14 -5.59
N ASN A 75 10.94 55.88 -6.08
CA ASN A 75 10.05 56.78 -6.82
C ASN A 75 10.66 57.79 -7.82
N ASN A 76 10.28 57.66 -9.09
CA ASN A 76 9.80 58.84 -9.80
C ASN A 76 8.63 58.52 -10.73
N ARG A 77 7.61 59.40 -10.75
CA ARG A 77 6.42 59.24 -11.59
C ARG A 77 6.69 59.75 -13.00
N LYS A 78 6.22 59.04 -14.03
CA LYS A 78 5.67 59.68 -15.25
C LYS A 78 4.66 58.78 -15.98
N SER A 79 3.40 59.19 -15.82
CA SER A 79 2.22 58.91 -16.65
C SER A 79 2.39 58.16 -17.99
N ILE A 80 1.72 57.01 -18.09
CA ILE A 80 0.87 56.65 -19.24
C ILE A 80 -0.50 56.29 -18.67
N LEU A 81 -1.59 56.69 -19.34
CA LEU A 81 -2.97 56.49 -18.90
C LEU A 81 -3.50 55.09 -19.29
N PRO A 82 -4.52 54.55 -18.57
CA PRO A 82 -4.97 53.18 -18.75
C PRO A 82 -5.82 53.00 -20.02
N LEU A 83 -5.67 51.84 -20.66
CA LEU A 83 -6.66 51.31 -21.59
C LEU A 83 -7.66 50.43 -20.82
N HIS A 84 -8.94 50.58 -21.15
CA HIS A 84 -10.05 49.92 -20.45
C HIS A 84 -10.11 48.42 -20.80
N PRO A 85 -10.35 47.50 -19.84
CA PRO A 85 -10.59 46.10 -20.16
C PRO A 85 -11.86 45.93 -21.01
N SER A 86 -11.78 45.10 -22.04
CA SER A 86 -12.94 44.56 -22.76
C SER A 86 -12.92 43.04 -22.71
N GLU A 87 -13.95 42.49 -22.05
CA GLU A 87 -14.63 41.24 -22.40
C GLU A 87 -13.80 40.00 -22.79
N ILE A 88 -13.49 39.17 -21.78
CA ILE A 88 -13.80 37.72 -21.79
C ILE A 88 -14.26 37.35 -20.37
N ARG A 89 -15.40 36.66 -20.23
CA ARG A 89 -15.87 36.05 -18.98
C ARG A 89 -15.85 34.52 -19.06
N PRO A 90 -15.32 33.80 -18.06
CA PRO A 90 -15.42 32.35 -17.97
C PRO A 90 -16.68 31.90 -17.19
N ASP A 91 -17.87 32.12 -17.76
CA ASP A 91 -19.14 31.70 -17.14
C ASP A 91 -19.46 30.20 -17.40
N SER A 92 -18.89 29.30 -16.58
CA SER A 92 -19.52 28.01 -16.21
C SER A 92 -18.68 27.16 -15.24
N LEU A 93 -19.17 26.95 -14.01
CA LEU A 93 -19.09 25.72 -13.19
C LEU A 93 -19.46 25.99 -11.71
N VAL A 94 -20.70 26.42 -11.44
CA VAL A 94 -21.25 26.50 -10.07
C VAL A 94 -22.69 25.98 -10.04
N SER A 95 -22.99 25.16 -9.04
CA SER A 95 -24.32 24.73 -8.57
C SER A 95 -25.31 24.08 -9.54
N ILE A 96 -25.54 22.77 -9.35
CA ILE A 96 -26.91 22.26 -9.16
C ILE A 96 -26.94 21.43 -7.88
N SER A 97 -27.66 21.93 -6.87
CA SER A 97 -28.17 21.16 -5.74
C SER A 97 -29.56 21.69 -5.40
N THR A 98 -30.41 20.82 -4.87
CA THR A 98 -31.66 21.18 -4.17
C THR A 98 -32.77 21.84 -5.00
N MET A 99 -33.74 21.03 -5.45
CA MET A 99 -35.12 21.48 -5.67
C MET A 99 -36.10 20.35 -5.31
N ALA A 100 -37.00 20.62 -4.36
CA ALA A 100 -38.38 20.10 -4.30
C ALA A 100 -39.09 20.54 -3.00
N THR A 101 -39.88 21.60 -3.09
CA THR A 101 -41.03 21.88 -2.20
C THR A 101 -42.14 22.43 -3.06
N ASP A 102 -43.34 21.85 -3.01
CA ASP A 102 -44.55 22.59 -2.61
C ASP A 102 -45.77 21.65 -2.38
N MET A 103 -46.81 22.20 -1.74
CA MET A 103 -48.22 21.74 -1.68
C MET A 103 -48.52 20.39 -0.98
N SER A 104 -49.65 20.21 -0.26
CA SER A 104 -50.73 21.14 0.13
C SER A 104 -51.46 20.67 1.40
N VAL A 105 -52.25 21.57 2.02
CA VAL A 105 -53.00 21.37 3.28
C VAL A 105 -54.34 20.64 3.09
N THR A 106 -54.68 19.71 4.00
CA THR A 106 -56.06 19.47 4.50
C THR A 106 -56.05 18.73 5.85
N GLU A 107 -56.76 19.28 6.84
CA GLU A 107 -57.26 18.60 8.06
C GLU A 107 -58.59 17.83 7.74
N PRO A 108 -59.29 17.08 8.65
CA PRO A 108 -59.34 17.25 10.11
C PRO A 108 -59.51 15.94 10.98
N THR A 109 -59.89 16.15 12.25
CA THR A 109 -60.64 15.26 13.19
C THR A 109 -59.92 14.09 13.93
N SER A 110 -59.66 14.34 15.21
CA SER A 110 -59.72 13.40 16.37
C SER A 110 -61.19 12.98 16.67
N PRO A 111 -61.52 12.07 17.63
CA PRO A 111 -60.73 11.41 18.70
C PRO A 111 -60.91 9.84 18.66
N ALA A 112 -60.98 8.99 19.70
CA ALA A 112 -61.06 9.14 21.17
C ALA A 112 -60.76 7.82 21.96
N TRP A 113 -60.31 7.97 23.22
CA TRP A 113 -60.35 6.98 24.34
C TRP A 113 -59.49 5.68 24.18
N GLY A 114 -59.01 5.01 25.25
CA GLY A 114 -58.93 5.41 26.66
C GLY A 114 -58.63 4.24 27.64
N ALA A 115 -57.77 4.48 28.65
CA ALA A 115 -57.55 3.67 29.87
C ALA A 115 -56.97 2.22 29.68
N SER A 116 -56.49 1.47 30.68
CA SER A 116 -56.24 1.75 32.11
C SER A 116 -55.22 0.77 32.74
N SER A 117 -54.47 1.21 33.77
CA SER A 117 -53.97 0.43 34.93
C SER A 117 -53.08 -0.84 34.76
N ALA A 118 -52.44 -1.40 35.80
CA ALA A 118 -51.71 -0.83 36.97
C ALA A 118 -51.01 -1.97 37.75
N ASN A 119 -49.82 -1.68 38.34
CA ASN A 119 -49.19 -2.22 39.58
C ASN A 119 -47.64 -2.24 39.44
N GLN A 120 -46.86 -1.53 40.26
CA GLN A 120 -46.54 -1.72 41.70
C GLN A 120 -45.65 -2.96 41.94
N LEU A 121 -44.56 -2.95 42.73
CA LEU A 121 -44.03 -2.10 43.83
C LEU A 121 -42.48 -2.39 43.92
N ARG A 122 -41.48 -1.72 44.55
CA ARG A 122 -41.06 -0.46 45.27
C ARG A 122 -39.49 -0.57 45.35
N SER A 123 -38.58 0.28 45.86
CA SER A 123 -38.35 1.66 46.39
C SER A 123 -36.79 1.82 46.42
N ARG A 124 -36.04 2.92 46.64
CA ARG A 124 -36.17 4.27 47.24
C ARG A 124 -35.41 5.29 46.34
N ARG A 125 -35.69 6.60 46.33
CA ARG A 125 -35.07 7.75 47.08
C ARG A 125 -33.52 7.84 47.06
N THR A 126 -32.89 9.03 46.99
CA THR A 126 -33.40 10.41 47.25
C THR A 126 -32.72 11.47 46.36
N SER A 127 -33.34 12.64 46.18
CA SER A 127 -32.84 13.73 45.31
C SER A 127 -33.40 15.11 45.69
N TYR A 128 -32.55 16.15 45.66
CA TYR A 128 -32.89 17.58 45.50
C TYR A 128 -31.74 18.20 44.68
N PHE A 129 -31.87 18.91 43.55
CA PHE A 129 -32.84 19.87 42.99
C PHE A 129 -32.80 21.29 43.57
N PHE A 130 -32.40 22.22 42.70
CA PHE A 130 -32.99 23.55 42.56
C PHE A 130 -33.34 23.80 41.07
N PHE A 131 -34.17 24.79 40.79
CA PHE A 131 -34.84 25.06 39.50
C PHE A 131 -34.10 26.10 38.64
N ASP A 132 -34.19 25.99 37.31
CA ASP A 132 -35.05 26.90 36.53
C ASP A 132 -35.49 26.25 35.18
N GLN A 133 -36.21 27.00 34.34
CA GLN A 133 -37.15 26.50 33.33
C GLN A 133 -36.60 26.38 31.89
N GLY A 134 -37.21 25.46 31.11
CA GLY A 134 -36.98 25.34 29.66
C GLY A 134 -37.53 24.04 29.07
N ARG A 135 -38.82 23.99 28.70
CA ARG A 135 -39.45 22.76 28.16
C ARG A 135 -39.03 22.49 26.72
N THR A 136 -38.32 21.39 26.49
CA THR A 136 -38.21 20.71 25.17
C THR A 136 -38.41 19.21 25.35
N THR A 137 -39.10 18.56 24.41
CA THR A 137 -39.43 17.13 24.48
C THR A 137 -38.46 16.29 23.67
N ARG A 138 -37.98 15.17 24.27
CA ARG A 138 -37.18 14.16 23.58
C ARG A 138 -37.98 13.49 22.46
N THR A 139 -37.32 13.23 21.34
CA THR A 139 -37.63 12.11 20.44
C THR A 139 -36.37 11.23 20.32
N MET A 140 -36.52 9.91 20.21
CA MET A 140 -35.40 8.96 20.22
C MET A 140 -34.60 9.03 18.91
N SER A 141 -33.31 9.39 18.99
CA SER A 141 -32.36 9.26 17.88
C SER A 141 -31.86 7.82 17.76
N GLN A 142 -32.48 7.04 16.88
CA GLN A 142 -31.91 5.76 16.45
C GLN A 142 -30.72 6.02 15.50
N ILE A 143 -29.56 5.47 15.85
CA ILE A 143 -28.34 5.57 15.04
C ILE A 143 -28.46 4.62 13.84
N ILE A 144 -28.68 5.16 12.64
CA ILE A 144 -28.67 4.41 11.39
C ILE A 144 -27.27 4.46 10.79
N ASN A 145 -26.60 3.30 10.76
CA ASN A 145 -25.29 3.16 10.12
C ASN A 145 -25.41 3.32 8.58
N PRO A 146 -24.51 4.07 7.92
CA PRO A 146 -24.52 4.21 6.47
C PRO A 146 -24.02 2.93 5.79
N HIS A 147 -24.94 2.03 5.43
CA HIS A 147 -24.62 0.91 4.55
C HIS A 147 -24.30 1.41 3.13
N THR A 148 -23.05 1.25 2.71
CA THR A 148 -22.57 1.58 1.36
C THR A 148 -23.25 0.66 0.33
N SER A 149 -24.34 1.13 -0.25
CA SER A 149 -25.07 0.43 -1.31
C SER A 149 -24.47 0.78 -2.67
N MET A 150 -24.22 -0.24 -3.49
CA MET A 150 -23.85 -0.04 -4.90
C MET A 150 -25.04 0.59 -5.66
N PRO A 151 -24.81 1.59 -6.54
CA PRO A 151 -25.89 2.25 -7.27
C PRO A 151 -26.55 1.30 -8.27
N SER A 152 -27.79 0.90 -7.98
CA SER A 152 -28.61 0.07 -8.87
C SER A 152 -29.21 0.94 -9.98
N VAL A 153 -28.63 0.91 -11.18
CA VAL A 153 -29.12 1.69 -12.32
C VAL A 153 -30.29 0.97 -12.99
N HIS A 154 -31.52 1.39 -12.66
CA HIS A 154 -32.70 1.04 -13.47
C HIS A 154 -32.72 1.89 -14.75
N THR A 155 -32.60 1.25 -15.90
CA THR A 155 -32.63 1.90 -17.20
C THR A 155 -34.06 2.25 -17.64
N ARG A 156 -34.35 3.55 -17.76
CA ARG A 156 -35.27 4.08 -18.78
C ARG A 156 -34.45 4.92 -19.76
N GLY A 157 -34.80 4.86 -21.05
CA GLY A 157 -33.96 5.36 -22.14
C GLY A 157 -33.98 6.89 -22.32
N GLY A 158 -32.86 7.42 -22.83
CA GLY A 158 -32.63 8.85 -23.09
C GLY A 158 -31.32 9.32 -22.47
N HIS A 159 -30.42 9.91 -23.28
CA HIS A 159 -29.08 10.41 -22.89
C HIS A 159 -28.01 9.36 -22.48
N LEU A 160 -27.74 8.34 -23.32
CA LEU A 160 -26.65 7.37 -23.07
C LEU A 160 -25.25 7.81 -23.54
N ALA A 161 -25.13 8.71 -24.52
CA ALA A 161 -23.86 8.97 -25.23
C ALA A 161 -22.75 9.53 -24.31
N SER A 162 -22.97 10.68 -23.66
CA SER A 162 -21.93 11.39 -22.90
C SER A 162 -21.47 10.68 -21.63
N LYS A 163 -22.38 9.97 -20.94
CA LYS A 163 -22.06 9.22 -19.71
C LYS A 163 -21.18 7.99 -19.97
N SER A 164 -21.26 7.39 -21.17
CA SER A 164 -20.44 6.24 -21.53
C SER A 164 -18.96 6.59 -21.66
N ALA A 165 -18.64 7.71 -22.32
CA ALA A 165 -17.26 8.14 -22.55
C ALA A 165 -16.51 8.44 -21.25
N SER A 166 -17.10 9.21 -20.33
CA SER A 166 -16.47 9.51 -19.03
C SER A 166 -16.24 8.25 -18.20
N GLN A 167 -17.21 7.34 -18.15
CA GLN A 167 -17.06 6.07 -17.44
C GLN A 167 -15.97 5.18 -18.05
N ILE A 168 -15.84 5.15 -19.39
CA ILE A 168 -14.77 4.41 -20.09
C ILE A 168 -13.39 5.03 -19.82
N HIS A 169 -13.27 6.36 -19.78
CA HIS A 169 -12.01 7.02 -19.41
C HIS A 169 -11.58 6.70 -17.98
N THR A 170 -12.48 6.76 -16.99
CA THR A 170 -12.19 6.38 -15.60
C THR A 170 -11.77 4.90 -15.49
N LEU A 171 -12.48 4.00 -16.17
CA LEU A 171 -12.13 2.57 -16.20
C LEU A 171 -10.77 2.32 -16.89
N THR A 172 -10.41 3.14 -17.89
CA THR A 172 -9.11 3.04 -18.57
C THR A 172 -7.96 3.51 -17.67
N ALA A 173 -8.15 4.56 -16.85
CA ALA A 173 -7.17 4.97 -15.85
C ALA A 173 -6.92 3.89 -14.78
N CYS A 174 -7.89 3.01 -14.52
CA CYS A 174 -7.77 1.87 -13.60
C CYS A 174 -7.01 0.67 -14.20
N ARG A 175 -6.70 0.66 -15.51
CA ARG A 175 -5.97 -0.45 -16.15
C ARG A 175 -4.48 -0.38 -15.82
N TYR A 176 -4.04 -1.26 -14.92
CA TYR A 176 -2.63 -1.40 -14.57
C TYR A 176 -1.79 -1.81 -15.80
N PRO A 177 -0.67 -1.11 -16.08
CA PRO A 177 0.25 -1.51 -17.14
C PRO A 177 0.95 -2.80 -16.74
N ILE A 178 0.95 -3.80 -17.62
CA ILE A 178 1.63 -5.08 -17.38
C ILE A 178 2.93 -5.11 -18.19
N PRO A 179 4.12 -5.10 -17.54
CA PRO A 179 5.40 -5.25 -18.22
C PRO A 179 5.44 -6.53 -19.04
N VAL A 180 5.92 -6.45 -20.30
CA VAL A 180 6.01 -7.62 -21.20
C VAL A 180 6.85 -8.74 -20.57
N LYS A 181 7.93 -8.37 -19.83
CA LYS A 181 8.79 -9.29 -19.06
C LYS A 181 8.07 -10.11 -17.97
N TRP A 182 6.83 -9.77 -17.62
CA TRP A 182 6.05 -10.47 -16.59
C TRP A 182 5.04 -11.47 -17.16
N LEU A 183 4.62 -11.31 -18.42
CA LEU A 183 3.60 -12.16 -19.05
C LEU A 183 4.09 -13.62 -19.09
N ALA A 184 3.31 -14.55 -18.54
CA ALA A 184 3.64 -15.96 -18.63
C ALA A 184 3.39 -16.47 -20.06
N ASP A 185 4.28 -17.34 -20.55
CA ASP A 185 4.07 -18.13 -21.76
C ASP A 185 2.83 -19.03 -21.58
N PRO A 186 1.77 -18.85 -22.39
CA PRO A 186 0.52 -19.59 -22.24
C PRO A 186 0.66 -21.09 -22.54
N ASN A 187 1.69 -21.51 -23.30
CA ASN A 187 1.92 -22.91 -23.64
C ASN A 187 2.71 -23.67 -22.57
N LYS A 188 3.49 -22.95 -21.74
CA LYS A 188 4.46 -23.51 -20.80
C LYS A 188 3.85 -24.18 -19.56
N TYR A 189 2.59 -23.84 -19.21
CA TYR A 189 2.02 -24.17 -17.90
C TYR A 189 0.73 -24.99 -17.96
N ARG A 190 0.86 -26.27 -18.34
CA ARG A 190 -0.19 -27.26 -18.08
C ARG A 190 -0.12 -27.75 -16.64
N LEU A 191 -1.19 -27.50 -15.88
CA LEU A 191 -1.37 -27.91 -14.47
C LEU A 191 -1.21 -29.43 -14.23
N GLU A 192 -1.23 -30.24 -15.29
CA GLU A 192 -1.13 -31.70 -15.29
C GLU A 192 0.08 -32.28 -14.54
N GLY A 193 1.22 -31.58 -14.50
CA GLY A 193 2.38 -32.00 -13.70
C GLY A 193 2.08 -31.89 -12.20
N PHE A 194 1.98 -30.64 -11.72
CA PHE A 194 1.62 -30.31 -10.33
C PHE A 194 0.42 -31.11 -9.80
N ALA A 195 -0.65 -31.23 -10.58
CA ALA A 195 -1.87 -31.90 -10.13
C ALA A 195 -1.86 -33.44 -10.23
N LYS A 196 -0.81 -34.08 -10.76
CA LYS A 196 -0.55 -35.51 -10.52
C LYS A 196 0.01 -35.74 -9.10
N GLU A 197 0.80 -34.79 -8.60
CA GLU A 197 1.57 -34.88 -7.35
C GLU A 197 0.84 -34.25 -6.15
N TYR A 198 0.36 -33.01 -6.27
CA TYR A 198 -0.14 -32.21 -5.15
C TYR A 198 -1.67 -32.24 -4.98
N PHE A 199 -2.45 -32.56 -6.02
CA PHE A 199 -3.91 -32.63 -5.90
C PHE A 199 -4.37 -33.92 -5.19
N SER A 200 -5.42 -33.79 -4.38
CA SER A 200 -6.16 -34.92 -3.79
C SER A 200 -6.91 -35.70 -4.88
N THR A 201 -6.95 -37.03 -4.76
CA THR A 201 -7.74 -37.86 -5.70
C THR A 201 -9.21 -37.85 -5.31
N HIS A 202 -10.03 -37.08 -6.04
CA HIS A 202 -11.49 -37.11 -5.93
C HIS A 202 -12.09 -38.23 -6.81
N LYS A 203 -13.14 -38.89 -6.30
CA LYS A 203 -13.84 -40.01 -6.95
C LYS A 203 -15.36 -39.77 -6.90
N GLN A 204 -16.06 -40.02 -8.00
CA GLN A 204 -17.49 -39.71 -8.16
C GLN A 204 -18.27 -40.85 -8.85
N GLY A 205 -19.60 -40.87 -8.65
CA GLY A 205 -20.52 -41.90 -9.15
C GLY A 205 -20.43 -43.23 -8.39
N LEU A 206 -21.36 -44.15 -8.65
CA LEU A 206 -21.39 -45.48 -8.00
C LEU A 206 -20.08 -46.25 -8.23
N PHE A 207 -19.55 -46.20 -9.45
CA PHE A 207 -18.28 -46.81 -9.84
C PHE A 207 -17.03 -46.08 -9.33
N ARG A 208 -17.18 -45.02 -8.50
CA ARG A 208 -16.08 -44.25 -7.88
C ARG A 208 -14.95 -43.86 -8.87
N ARG A 209 -15.32 -43.43 -10.09
CA ARG A 209 -14.37 -43.04 -11.15
C ARG A 209 -13.59 -41.78 -10.74
N ARG A 210 -12.30 -41.69 -11.10
CA ARG A 210 -11.45 -40.51 -10.82
C ARG A 210 -11.96 -39.29 -11.57
N VAL A 211 -12.10 -38.16 -10.89
CA VAL A 211 -12.49 -36.89 -11.50
C VAL A 211 -11.26 -36.23 -12.16
N PRO A 212 -11.33 -35.78 -13.43
CA PRO A 212 -10.25 -35.01 -14.06
C PRO A 212 -9.98 -33.68 -13.33
N ILE A 213 -8.74 -33.24 -13.33
CA ILE A 213 -8.29 -32.03 -12.60
C ILE A 213 -9.03 -30.77 -13.09
N GLN A 214 -9.20 -30.63 -14.42
CA GLN A 214 -9.99 -29.54 -15.01
C GLN A 214 -11.42 -29.52 -14.46
N HIS A 215 -12.06 -30.68 -14.29
CA HIS A 215 -13.40 -30.79 -13.70
C HIS A 215 -13.40 -30.54 -12.18
N MET A 216 -12.31 -30.88 -11.48
CA MET A 216 -12.16 -30.51 -10.06
C MET A 216 -12.11 -28.99 -9.86
N LEU A 217 -11.63 -28.23 -10.85
CA LEU A 217 -11.51 -26.77 -10.84
C LEU A 217 -12.68 -26.03 -11.50
N ARG A 218 -13.80 -26.68 -11.82
CA ARG A 218 -15.05 -26.01 -12.24
C ARG A 218 -15.89 -25.56 -11.05
N PHE A 219 -16.72 -24.53 -11.22
CA PHE A 219 -17.66 -24.01 -10.22
C PHE A 219 -18.47 -25.11 -9.50
N SER A 220 -18.73 -24.93 -8.21
CA SER A 220 -19.60 -25.80 -7.42
C SER A 220 -20.47 -25.02 -6.43
N VAL A 221 -21.78 -25.20 -6.53
CA VAL A 221 -22.74 -24.80 -5.47
C VAL A 221 -22.51 -25.65 -4.20
N THR A 222 -22.16 -26.93 -4.36
CA THR A 222 -21.94 -27.84 -3.22
C THR A 222 -20.62 -27.55 -2.51
N SER A 223 -20.64 -27.47 -1.18
CA SER A 223 -19.42 -27.27 -0.38
C SER A 223 -18.50 -28.50 -0.42
N LEU A 224 -17.19 -28.27 -0.57
CA LEU A 224 -16.18 -29.33 -0.66
C LEU A 224 -16.21 -30.32 0.52
N LYS A 225 -16.26 -31.63 0.20
CA LYS A 225 -16.19 -32.74 1.18
C LYS A 225 -14.76 -33.05 1.65
N LYS A 226 -13.76 -32.71 0.84
CA LYS A 226 -12.30 -32.84 1.07
C LYS A 226 -11.57 -31.65 0.40
N PRO A 227 -10.34 -31.31 0.83
CA PRO A 227 -9.53 -30.29 0.14
C PRO A 227 -9.27 -30.62 -1.34
N LEU A 228 -8.85 -29.62 -2.11
CA LEU A 228 -8.37 -29.79 -3.49
C LEU A 228 -6.95 -30.38 -3.50
N LEU A 229 -6.08 -29.93 -2.60
CA LEU A 229 -4.70 -30.37 -2.44
C LEU A 229 -4.54 -31.52 -1.42
N ARG A 230 -3.34 -32.10 -1.33
CA ARG A 230 -2.94 -33.11 -0.34
C ARG A 230 -2.42 -32.44 0.94
N LEU A 231 -3.34 -31.87 1.71
CA LEU A 231 -3.00 -31.17 2.96
C LEU A 231 -2.82 -32.14 4.16
N PRO A 232 -2.06 -31.74 5.20
CA PRO A 232 -2.04 -32.45 6.49
C PRO A 232 -3.44 -32.59 7.09
N LYS A 233 -3.76 -33.75 7.68
CA LYS A 233 -5.12 -34.08 8.16
C LYS A 233 -5.74 -33.00 9.06
N ALA A 234 -4.94 -32.38 9.94
CA ALA A 234 -5.38 -31.31 10.83
C ALA A 234 -6.00 -30.11 10.07
N GLN A 235 -5.46 -29.78 8.90
CA GLN A 235 -5.90 -28.64 8.09
C GLN A 235 -7.13 -28.95 7.21
N HIS A 236 -7.62 -30.20 7.18
CA HIS A 236 -8.81 -30.56 6.37
C HIS A 236 -10.08 -29.88 6.85
N GLN A 237 -10.16 -29.48 8.13
CA GLN A 237 -11.28 -28.66 8.64
C GLN A 237 -11.17 -27.21 8.17
N ASN A 238 -9.98 -26.62 8.26
CA ASN A 238 -9.73 -25.23 7.87
C ASN A 238 -9.91 -25.02 6.37
N ALA A 239 -9.37 -25.91 5.52
CA ALA A 239 -9.59 -25.89 4.07
C ALA A 239 -11.08 -25.96 3.69
N ARG A 240 -11.88 -26.83 4.34
CA ARG A 240 -13.33 -26.90 4.11
C ARG A 240 -14.09 -25.69 4.67
N ARG A 241 -13.55 -25.01 5.68
CA ARG A 241 -14.10 -23.74 6.22
C ARG A 241 -13.79 -22.58 5.26
N CYS A 242 -12.57 -22.51 4.72
CA CYS A 242 -12.18 -21.54 3.69
C CYS A 242 -13.13 -21.58 2.49
N PHE A 243 -13.44 -22.78 1.96
CA PHE A 243 -14.38 -22.90 0.84
C PHE A 243 -15.77 -22.34 1.18
N LYS A 244 -16.29 -22.64 2.38
CA LYS A 244 -17.57 -22.10 2.88
C LYS A 244 -17.54 -20.60 3.17
N VAL A 245 -16.37 -19.99 3.28
CA VAL A 245 -16.18 -18.54 3.44
C VAL A 245 -16.13 -17.89 2.05
N ILE A 246 -15.33 -18.43 1.13
CA ILE A 246 -15.31 -18.02 -0.30
C ILE A 246 -16.73 -18.04 -0.88
N GLN A 247 -17.47 -19.13 -0.71
CA GLN A 247 -18.86 -19.23 -1.18
C GLN A 247 -19.81 -18.17 -0.55
N ARG A 248 -19.54 -17.65 0.65
CA ARG A 248 -20.33 -16.56 1.27
C ARG A 248 -19.92 -15.18 0.74
N ILE A 249 -18.61 -14.92 0.63
CA ILE A 249 -18.06 -13.69 0.02
C ILE A 249 -18.52 -13.56 -1.45
N MET A 250 -18.73 -14.68 -2.15
CA MET A 250 -19.21 -14.71 -3.53
C MET A 250 -20.74 -14.74 -3.69
N SER A 251 -21.55 -14.82 -2.63
CA SER A 251 -23.02 -15.06 -2.73
C SER A 251 -23.41 -16.37 -3.44
N ASP A 252 -22.55 -17.38 -3.43
CA ASP A 252 -22.89 -18.75 -3.81
C ASP A 252 -23.64 -19.49 -2.67
N ARG A 253 -23.62 -18.91 -1.47
CA ARG A 253 -24.12 -19.53 -0.23
C ARG A 253 -24.76 -18.48 0.68
N SER A 254 -25.89 -18.83 1.28
CA SER A 254 -26.60 -17.97 2.23
C SER A 254 -25.73 -17.59 3.44
N ARG A 255 -25.97 -16.39 3.97
CA ARG A 255 -25.29 -15.82 5.15
C ARG A 255 -26.31 -15.45 6.22
N SER A 256 -25.88 -15.38 7.47
CA SER A 256 -26.66 -14.69 8.52
C SER A 256 -26.75 -13.19 8.18
N VAL A 257 -27.84 -12.53 8.58
CA VAL A 257 -28.03 -11.09 8.38
C VAL A 257 -26.88 -10.27 8.99
N LEU A 258 -26.32 -10.75 10.11
CA LEU A 258 -25.21 -10.12 10.82
C LEU A 258 -23.81 -10.38 10.20
N ALA A 259 -23.71 -11.12 9.09
CA ALA A 259 -22.42 -11.48 8.49
C ALA A 259 -21.95 -10.43 7.45
N ASN A 260 -20.84 -9.76 7.77
CA ASN A 260 -20.18 -8.78 6.89
C ASN A 260 -19.18 -9.46 5.94
N ASP A 261 -19.14 -9.01 4.68
CA ASP A 261 -18.11 -9.38 3.71
C ASP A 261 -16.69 -9.15 4.24
N ASN A 262 -16.46 -8.02 4.92
CA ASN A 262 -15.12 -7.63 5.35
C ASN A 262 -14.62 -8.51 6.50
N THR A 263 -15.48 -8.96 7.43
CA THR A 263 -15.07 -9.88 8.51
C THR A 263 -14.84 -11.30 7.99
N ASP A 264 -15.65 -11.76 7.02
CA ASP A 264 -15.38 -13.02 6.31
C ASP A 264 -14.08 -12.96 5.50
N THR A 265 -13.80 -11.82 4.85
CA THR A 265 -12.55 -11.58 4.10
C THR A 265 -11.35 -11.55 5.05
N GLN A 266 -11.45 -10.84 6.17
CA GLN A 266 -10.41 -10.75 7.21
C GLN A 266 -10.08 -12.13 7.79
N TRP A 267 -11.11 -12.94 8.08
CA TRP A 267 -10.93 -14.30 8.56
C TRP A 267 -10.21 -15.18 7.53
N LEU A 268 -10.56 -15.08 6.25
CA LEU A 268 -9.93 -15.84 5.17
C LEU A 268 -8.47 -15.42 4.93
N VAL A 269 -8.20 -14.11 4.91
CA VAL A 269 -6.84 -13.55 4.80
C VAL A 269 -5.98 -14.02 5.98
N GLY A 270 -6.46 -13.89 7.21
CA GLY A 270 -5.75 -14.36 8.41
C GLY A 270 -5.44 -15.86 8.40
N ASN A 271 -6.28 -16.70 7.78
CA ASN A 271 -5.97 -18.13 7.60
C ASN A 271 -4.83 -18.34 6.59
N GLY A 272 -4.81 -17.62 5.47
CA GLY A 272 -3.73 -17.71 4.48
C GLY A 272 -2.39 -17.16 4.99
N LEU A 273 -2.42 -16.10 5.79
CA LEU A 273 -1.23 -15.55 6.44
C LEU A 273 -0.65 -16.52 7.47
N ASN A 274 -1.45 -16.87 8.48
CA ASN A 274 -1.01 -17.65 9.65
C ASN A 274 -0.81 -19.15 9.39
N ILE A 275 -1.40 -19.70 8.31
CA ILE A 275 -1.31 -21.11 7.96
C ILE A 275 -0.87 -21.21 6.50
N SER A 276 0.45 -21.12 6.26
CA SER A 276 1.05 -21.06 4.92
C SER A 276 0.60 -22.18 3.97
N VAL A 277 0.41 -23.40 4.49
CA VAL A 277 -0.08 -24.56 3.71
C VAL A 277 -1.53 -24.44 3.21
N LEU A 278 -2.28 -23.40 3.63
CA LEU A 278 -3.61 -23.08 3.08
C LEU A 278 -3.57 -22.08 1.93
N ARG A 279 -2.45 -21.37 1.67
CA ARG A 279 -2.40 -20.29 0.64
C ARG A 279 -2.82 -20.80 -0.73
N ASP A 280 -2.19 -21.87 -1.20
CA ASP A 280 -2.50 -22.50 -2.49
C ASP A 280 -3.91 -23.10 -2.54
N GLU A 281 -4.37 -23.71 -1.45
CA GLU A 281 -5.72 -24.26 -1.35
C GLU A 281 -6.76 -23.13 -1.45
N ILE A 282 -6.56 -21.97 -0.80
CA ILE A 282 -7.42 -20.79 -0.90
C ILE A 282 -7.43 -20.26 -2.34
N TYR A 283 -6.27 -20.06 -2.97
CA TYR A 283 -6.18 -19.60 -4.35
C TYR A 283 -6.86 -20.56 -5.34
N LEU A 284 -6.62 -21.87 -5.25
CA LEU A 284 -7.24 -22.86 -6.13
C LEU A 284 -8.74 -23.04 -5.87
N GLN A 285 -9.19 -22.90 -4.61
CA GLN A 285 -10.62 -22.86 -4.27
C GLN A 285 -11.32 -21.62 -4.85
N LEU A 286 -10.64 -20.48 -4.93
CA LEU A 286 -11.19 -19.28 -5.56
C LEU A 286 -11.19 -19.39 -7.09
N CYS A 287 -10.10 -19.84 -7.71
CA CYS A 287 -10.05 -20.16 -9.14
C CYS A 287 -11.18 -21.13 -9.52
N LYS A 288 -11.45 -22.13 -8.66
CA LYS A 288 -12.57 -23.06 -8.82
C LYS A 288 -13.94 -22.38 -8.85
N GLN A 289 -14.20 -21.42 -7.97
CA GLN A 289 -15.48 -20.72 -7.93
C GLN A 289 -15.62 -19.63 -9.00
N LEU A 290 -14.53 -19.23 -9.66
CA LEU A 290 -14.53 -18.32 -10.81
C LEU A 290 -14.69 -19.05 -12.16
N THR A 291 -14.18 -20.28 -12.28
CA THR A 291 -14.22 -21.07 -13.53
C THR A 291 -15.61 -21.62 -13.79
N ASP A 292 -16.20 -21.32 -14.96
CA ASP A 292 -17.52 -21.79 -15.40
C ASP A 292 -18.67 -21.48 -14.40
N ASN A 293 -18.57 -20.38 -13.64
CA ASN A 293 -19.62 -19.92 -12.74
C ASN A 293 -20.69 -19.13 -13.52
N PRO A 294 -21.97 -19.55 -13.51
CA PRO A 294 -23.02 -18.94 -14.33
C PRO A 294 -23.54 -17.59 -13.80
N ARG A 295 -23.01 -17.06 -12.69
CA ARG A 295 -23.49 -15.82 -12.05
C ARG A 295 -22.41 -14.75 -12.09
N LEU A 296 -22.51 -13.83 -13.05
CA LEU A 296 -21.55 -12.74 -13.27
C LEU A 296 -21.28 -11.91 -12.00
N GLU A 297 -22.32 -11.54 -11.24
CA GLU A 297 -22.13 -10.79 -9.97
C GLU A 297 -21.39 -11.60 -8.90
N ASN A 298 -21.64 -12.91 -8.80
CA ASN A 298 -20.89 -13.78 -7.91
C ASN A 298 -19.41 -13.86 -8.35
N CYS A 299 -19.16 -13.94 -9.67
CA CYS A 299 -17.82 -13.89 -10.24
C CYS A 299 -17.10 -12.58 -9.92
N LEU A 300 -17.77 -11.43 -10.07
CA LEU A 300 -17.20 -10.11 -9.77
C LEU A 300 -16.79 -9.98 -8.30
N ARG A 301 -17.58 -10.52 -7.37
CA ARG A 301 -17.20 -10.60 -5.95
C ARG A 301 -16.02 -11.53 -5.72
N GLY A 302 -15.91 -12.63 -6.46
CA GLY A 302 -14.74 -13.52 -6.47
C GLY A 302 -13.47 -12.86 -7.04
N TRP A 303 -13.60 -12.04 -8.09
CA TRP A 303 -12.49 -11.27 -8.65
C TRP A 303 -12.02 -10.14 -7.73
N VAL A 304 -12.93 -9.47 -7.01
CA VAL A 304 -12.57 -8.55 -5.91
C VAL A 304 -11.84 -9.29 -4.79
N LEU A 305 -12.30 -10.48 -4.40
CA LEU A 305 -11.58 -11.29 -3.41
C LEU A 305 -10.19 -11.70 -3.92
N MET A 306 -10.06 -12.06 -5.20
CA MET A 306 -8.76 -12.41 -5.80
C MET A 306 -7.79 -11.22 -5.72
N ALA A 307 -8.24 -10.04 -6.14
CA ALA A 307 -7.49 -8.79 -6.06
C ALA A 307 -7.03 -8.47 -4.62
N VAL A 308 -7.84 -8.75 -3.59
CA VAL A 308 -7.42 -8.63 -2.18
C VAL A 308 -6.35 -9.65 -1.84
N LEU A 309 -6.56 -10.94 -2.11
CA LEU A 309 -5.60 -12.00 -1.73
C LEU A 309 -4.20 -11.76 -2.35
N THR A 310 -4.15 -11.33 -3.61
CA THR A 310 -2.90 -11.02 -4.33
C THR A 310 -2.12 -9.83 -3.79
N GLN A 311 -2.69 -9.06 -2.84
CA GLN A 311 -1.97 -8.01 -2.10
C GLN A 311 -1.39 -8.49 -0.76
N MET A 312 -1.83 -9.66 -0.26
CA MET A 312 -1.65 -10.08 1.13
C MET A 312 -0.64 -11.21 1.28
N PHE A 313 -0.65 -12.21 0.38
CA PHE A 313 0.34 -13.29 0.39
C PHE A 313 0.52 -13.93 -1.00
N PRO A 314 1.75 -14.30 -1.38
CA PRO A 314 1.98 -15.08 -2.59
C PRO A 314 1.59 -16.56 -2.38
N PRO A 315 1.17 -17.26 -3.44
CA PRO A 315 1.13 -18.73 -3.47
C PRO A 315 2.55 -19.31 -3.52
N THR A 316 2.69 -20.63 -3.41
CA THR A 316 3.99 -21.32 -3.55
C THR A 316 4.53 -21.24 -4.99
N PRO A 317 5.86 -21.36 -5.20
CA PRO A 317 6.46 -21.39 -6.54
C PRO A 317 5.82 -22.38 -7.52
N GLN A 318 5.30 -23.49 -7.01
CA GLN A 318 4.59 -24.52 -7.76
C GLN A 318 3.23 -24.05 -8.32
N VAL A 319 2.58 -23.08 -7.66
CA VAL A 319 1.26 -22.53 -8.03
C VAL A 319 1.34 -21.14 -8.67
N ILE A 320 2.40 -20.36 -8.41
CA ILE A 320 2.62 -19.01 -9.00
C ILE A 320 2.30 -18.97 -10.50
N ASN A 321 2.87 -19.87 -11.29
CA ASN A 321 2.71 -19.83 -12.75
C ASN A 321 1.31 -20.22 -13.24
N TYR A 322 0.62 -21.13 -12.53
CA TYR A 322 -0.79 -21.42 -12.80
C TYR A 322 -1.66 -20.19 -12.48
N LEU A 323 -1.43 -19.54 -11.33
CA LEU A 323 -2.20 -18.35 -10.96
C LEU A 323 -1.96 -17.19 -11.93
N LYS A 324 -0.71 -16.95 -12.37
CA LYS A 324 -0.40 -15.96 -13.41
C LYS A 324 -1.18 -16.22 -14.70
N SER A 325 -1.16 -17.46 -15.20
CA SER A 325 -1.91 -17.86 -16.40
C SER A 325 -3.44 -17.70 -16.21
N PHE A 326 -3.97 -18.08 -15.04
CA PHE A 326 -5.39 -17.92 -14.69
C PHE A 326 -5.81 -16.43 -14.67
N LEU A 327 -4.98 -15.56 -14.11
CA LEU A 327 -5.21 -14.12 -14.07
C LEU A 327 -5.10 -13.49 -15.48
N GLN A 328 -4.12 -13.90 -16.29
CA GLN A 328 -4.03 -13.50 -17.70
C GLN A 328 -5.27 -13.90 -18.52
N GLY A 329 -5.93 -15.02 -18.18
CA GLY A 329 -7.20 -15.42 -18.78
C GLY A 329 -8.39 -14.48 -18.50
N GLY A 330 -8.23 -13.51 -17.59
CA GLY A 330 -9.18 -12.42 -17.38
C GLY A 330 -8.88 -11.14 -18.18
N PHE A 331 -7.68 -11.03 -18.78
CA PHE A 331 -7.28 -9.84 -19.55
C PHE A 331 -8.13 -9.73 -20.82
N ASP A 332 -8.48 -8.49 -21.18
CA ASP A 332 -9.30 -8.15 -22.35
C ASP A 332 -10.64 -8.90 -22.43
N SER A 333 -11.13 -9.34 -21.26
CA SER A 333 -12.47 -9.88 -21.07
C SER A 333 -13.53 -8.89 -21.55
N SER A 334 -14.57 -9.42 -22.21
CA SER A 334 -15.74 -8.65 -22.68
C SER A 334 -16.48 -7.89 -21.58
N HIS A 335 -16.21 -8.19 -20.30
CA HIS A 335 -16.71 -7.43 -19.16
C HIS A 335 -15.58 -6.58 -18.52
N PRO A 336 -15.54 -5.25 -18.72
CA PRO A 336 -14.38 -4.41 -18.36
C PRO A 336 -13.92 -4.50 -16.90
N ARG A 337 -14.83 -4.74 -15.95
CA ARG A 337 -14.46 -4.91 -14.53
C ARG A 337 -13.64 -6.18 -14.26
N ILE A 338 -13.80 -7.24 -15.07
CA ILE A 338 -12.99 -8.48 -14.95
C ILE A 338 -11.57 -8.24 -15.46
N ASP A 339 -11.43 -7.55 -16.59
CA ASP A 339 -10.15 -7.12 -17.13
C ASP A 339 -9.37 -6.24 -16.13
N ILE A 340 -10.01 -5.23 -15.55
CA ILE A 340 -9.39 -4.37 -14.53
C ILE A 340 -9.00 -5.18 -13.28
N LEU A 341 -9.90 -5.99 -12.72
CA LEU A 341 -9.64 -6.78 -11.52
C LEU A 341 -8.53 -7.82 -11.74
N SER A 342 -8.48 -8.44 -12.92
CA SER A 342 -7.47 -9.45 -13.26
C SER A 342 -6.10 -8.84 -13.54
N ARG A 343 -6.01 -7.72 -14.26
CA ARG A 343 -4.76 -6.95 -14.45
C ARG A 343 -4.22 -6.42 -13.12
N PHE A 344 -5.08 -5.85 -12.28
CA PHE A 344 -4.73 -5.43 -10.92
C PHE A 344 -4.19 -6.61 -10.09
N ALA A 345 -4.92 -7.73 -10.05
CA ALA A 345 -4.51 -8.90 -9.29
C ALA A 345 -3.20 -9.50 -9.81
N PHE A 346 -2.97 -9.50 -11.12
CA PHE A 346 -1.71 -9.97 -11.72
C PHE A 346 -0.53 -9.06 -11.34
N PHE A 347 -0.71 -7.75 -11.41
CA PHE A 347 0.31 -6.76 -11.03
C PHE A 347 0.64 -6.87 -9.52
N LYS A 348 -0.38 -6.86 -8.65
CA LYS A 348 -0.16 -6.99 -7.20
C LYS A 348 0.41 -8.36 -6.82
N LEU A 349 0.03 -9.45 -7.51
CA LEU A 349 0.65 -10.77 -7.32
C LEU A 349 2.16 -10.73 -7.58
N HIS A 350 2.62 -10.04 -8.63
CA HIS A 350 4.04 -9.85 -8.88
C HIS A 350 4.73 -9.13 -7.71
N ARG A 351 4.20 -7.97 -7.30
CA ARG A 351 4.71 -7.18 -6.16
C ARG A 351 4.67 -7.96 -4.83
N CYS A 352 3.72 -8.87 -4.65
CA CYS A 352 3.58 -9.73 -3.46
C CYS A 352 4.47 -10.98 -3.50
N ILE A 353 4.95 -11.40 -4.68
CA ILE A 353 6.03 -12.39 -4.81
C ILE A 353 7.37 -11.74 -4.45
N GLU A 354 7.60 -10.48 -4.88
CA GLU A 354 8.78 -9.68 -4.55
C GLU A 354 8.85 -9.33 -3.06
N ASN A 355 7.77 -8.75 -2.50
CA ASN A 355 7.73 -8.26 -1.12
C ASN A 355 7.37 -9.34 -0.07
N GLY A 356 6.94 -10.53 -0.51
CA GLY A 356 6.47 -11.59 0.37
C GLY A 356 5.05 -11.39 0.93
N ALA A 357 4.75 -12.09 2.03
CA ALA A 357 3.45 -12.03 2.71
C ALA A 357 3.43 -10.99 3.85
N TRP A 358 2.25 -10.44 4.13
CA TRP A 358 2.04 -9.57 5.30
C TRP A 358 2.37 -10.30 6.60
N THR A 359 2.96 -9.57 7.55
CA THR A 359 3.35 -10.09 8.88
C THR A 359 2.18 -10.20 9.86
N ARG A 360 1.08 -9.50 9.62
CA ARG A 360 -0.14 -9.50 10.44
C ARG A 360 -1.40 -9.55 9.59
N THR A 361 -2.50 -10.02 10.17
CA THR A 361 -3.84 -9.83 9.59
C THR A 361 -4.14 -8.32 9.46
N PRO A 362 -4.69 -7.85 8.33
CA PRO A 362 -5.07 -6.44 8.17
C PRO A 362 -6.30 -6.06 9.01
N THR A 363 -6.49 -4.78 9.27
CA THR A 363 -7.72 -4.24 9.89
C THR A 363 -8.92 -4.30 8.92
N LEU A 364 -10.12 -4.00 9.39
CA LEU A 364 -11.31 -3.96 8.53
C LEU A 364 -11.25 -2.80 7.52
N ASP A 365 -10.60 -1.69 7.89
CA ASP A 365 -10.43 -0.50 7.06
C ASP A 365 -9.34 -0.69 6.01
N GLU A 366 -8.23 -1.35 6.37
CA GLU A 366 -7.21 -1.79 5.41
C GLU A 366 -7.79 -2.74 4.36
N LEU A 367 -8.73 -3.62 4.74
CA LEU A 367 -9.44 -4.51 3.82
C LEU A 367 -10.51 -3.78 2.99
N ALA A 368 -11.21 -2.80 3.56
CA ALA A 368 -12.14 -1.95 2.82
C ALA A 368 -11.38 -1.16 1.73
N HIS A 369 -10.24 -0.58 2.10
CA HIS A 369 -9.33 0.11 1.18
C HIS A 369 -8.79 -0.82 0.09
N ALA A 370 -8.19 -1.96 0.46
CA ALA A 370 -7.64 -2.94 -0.48
C ALA A 370 -8.68 -3.55 -1.45
N ARG A 371 -9.98 -3.56 -1.07
CA ARG A 371 -11.11 -3.91 -1.96
C ARG A 371 -11.46 -2.80 -2.95
N SER A 372 -11.15 -1.54 -2.64
CA SER A 372 -11.40 -0.38 -3.50
C SER A 372 -10.28 -0.12 -4.52
N LEU A 373 -9.03 -0.47 -4.18
CA LEU A 373 -7.84 -0.20 -4.99
C LEU A 373 -7.87 -0.63 -6.48
N PRO A 374 -8.62 -1.67 -6.91
CA PRO A 374 -8.78 -1.96 -8.35
C PRO A 374 -9.54 -0.89 -9.14
N PHE A 375 -10.33 -0.04 -8.47
CA PHE A 375 -11.12 1.04 -9.09
C PHE A 375 -10.74 2.43 -8.56
N ASN A 376 -10.01 2.50 -7.45
CA ASN A 376 -9.39 3.69 -6.88
C ASN A 376 -7.86 3.45 -6.79
N PRO A 377 -7.08 3.55 -7.88
CA PRO A 377 -5.68 3.12 -7.86
C PRO A 377 -4.83 3.89 -6.84
N SER A 378 -4.01 3.14 -6.10
CA SER A 378 -3.15 3.67 -5.04
C SER A 378 -2.09 4.65 -5.58
N ILE A 379 -1.75 5.65 -4.77
CA ILE A 379 -0.59 6.51 -4.99
C ILE A 379 0.68 5.97 -4.32
N PHE A 380 0.58 4.92 -3.49
CA PHE A 380 1.69 4.25 -2.82
C PHE A 380 2.01 2.90 -3.48
N GLY A 381 3.28 2.48 -3.50
CA GLY A 381 3.69 1.20 -4.08
C GLY A 381 3.91 1.19 -5.61
N GLU A 382 3.59 2.30 -6.28
CA GLU A 382 3.46 2.44 -7.75
C GLU A 382 4.58 3.27 -8.39
N SER A 383 4.66 3.32 -9.73
CA SER A 383 5.61 4.20 -10.44
C SER A 383 5.09 5.63 -10.55
N LEU A 384 5.99 6.61 -10.69
CA LEU A 384 5.61 8.01 -10.87
C LEU A 384 4.73 8.18 -12.13
N GLU A 385 5.05 7.47 -13.21
CA GLU A 385 4.33 7.40 -14.50
C GLU A 385 2.97 6.70 -14.40
N PHE A 386 2.68 6.02 -13.29
CA PHE A 386 1.36 5.50 -12.98
C PHE A 386 0.57 6.49 -12.12
N VAL A 387 1.19 7.06 -11.07
CA VAL A 387 0.54 8.06 -10.20
C VAL A 387 0.05 9.27 -10.99
N ILE A 388 0.84 9.79 -11.94
CA ILE A 388 0.42 10.92 -12.80
C ILE A 388 -0.62 10.57 -13.89
N ARG A 389 -1.13 9.33 -13.94
CA ARG A 389 -2.27 9.00 -14.83
C ARG A 389 -3.60 9.45 -14.23
N ASN A 390 -3.65 9.67 -12.92
CA ASN A 390 -4.81 10.19 -12.21
C ASN A 390 -4.66 11.71 -12.05
N PRO A 391 -5.42 12.56 -12.78
CA PRO A 391 -5.28 14.01 -12.68
C PRO A 391 -5.53 14.58 -11.28
N MET A 392 -6.28 13.87 -10.42
CA MET A 392 -6.52 14.29 -9.03
C MET A 392 -5.29 14.05 -8.14
N ALA A 393 -4.44 13.09 -8.49
CA ALA A 393 -3.19 12.81 -7.80
C ALA A 393 -2.04 13.76 -8.22
N ILE A 394 -2.26 14.67 -9.17
CA ILE A 394 -1.26 15.64 -9.67
C ILE A 394 -1.49 17.01 -9.01
N ASP A 395 -0.42 17.73 -8.70
CA ASP A 395 -0.46 19.16 -8.40
C ASP A 395 -0.58 20.00 -9.68
N PRO A 396 -1.56 20.93 -9.79
CA PRO A 396 -1.84 21.63 -11.05
C PRO A 396 -0.73 22.58 -11.50
N VAL A 397 0.13 23.06 -10.59
CA VAL A 397 1.21 24.01 -10.88
C VAL A 397 2.54 23.26 -10.99
N LEU A 398 2.90 22.47 -9.97
CA LEU A 398 4.19 21.80 -9.89
C LEU A 398 4.29 20.55 -10.77
N ARG A 399 3.15 20.00 -11.25
CA ARG A 399 3.07 18.82 -12.13
C ARG A 399 3.75 17.55 -11.58
N ILE A 400 3.91 17.49 -10.27
CA ILE A 400 4.36 16.33 -9.48
C ILE A 400 3.17 15.70 -8.72
N PRO A 401 3.32 14.49 -8.16
CA PRO A 401 2.31 13.91 -7.27
C PRO A 401 1.95 14.82 -6.09
N ARG A 402 0.66 15.13 -5.93
CA ARG A 402 0.07 16.08 -4.96
C ARG A 402 0.41 15.77 -3.50
N ILE A 403 0.70 14.51 -3.19
CA ILE A 403 1.20 14.08 -1.87
C ILE A 403 2.51 14.76 -1.47
N LEU A 404 3.36 15.14 -2.43
CA LEU A 404 4.62 15.84 -2.16
C LEU A 404 4.38 17.24 -1.58
N PRO A 405 3.77 18.22 -2.29
CA PRO A 405 3.52 19.55 -1.74
C PRO A 405 2.66 19.47 -0.47
N TYR A 406 1.62 18.63 -0.44
CA TYR A 406 0.77 18.49 0.76
C TYR A 406 1.57 18.08 2.01
N LEU A 407 2.49 17.12 1.91
CA LEU A 407 3.31 16.70 3.04
C LEU A 407 4.41 17.70 3.37
N THR A 408 5.05 18.32 2.39
CA THR A 408 6.09 19.35 2.65
C THR A 408 5.49 20.58 3.31
N ASP A 409 4.34 21.04 2.83
CA ASP A 409 3.65 22.21 3.39
C ASP A 409 3.20 21.94 4.83
N MET A 410 2.69 20.73 5.12
CA MET A 410 2.38 20.30 6.48
C MET A 410 3.62 20.26 7.40
N ILE A 411 4.78 19.76 6.91
CA ILE A 411 6.03 19.76 7.69
C ILE A 411 6.50 21.20 7.96
N LEU A 412 6.38 22.12 7.00
CA LEU A 412 6.77 23.53 7.16
C LEU A 412 5.81 24.26 8.12
N MET A 413 4.49 24.06 7.99
CA MET A 413 3.46 24.63 8.87
C MET A 413 3.62 24.18 10.32
N LEU A 414 4.04 22.92 10.55
CA LEU A 414 4.32 22.36 11.88
C LEU A 414 5.74 22.69 12.38
N ASN A 415 6.39 23.72 11.83
CA ASN A 415 7.72 24.21 12.19
C ASN A 415 8.83 23.13 12.12
N GLY A 416 8.67 22.14 11.24
CA GLY A 416 9.60 21.04 11.02
C GLY A 416 11.07 21.45 10.83
N PRO A 417 11.42 22.56 10.13
CA PRO A 417 12.81 23.02 10.01
C PRO A 417 13.52 23.33 11.33
N GLN A 418 12.78 23.60 12.41
CA GLN A 418 13.33 23.84 13.76
C GLN A 418 13.13 22.64 14.70
N SER A 419 12.50 21.56 14.24
CA SER A 419 12.24 20.36 15.05
C SER A 419 13.51 19.52 15.17
N GLU A 420 13.97 19.28 16.40
CA GLU A 420 15.16 18.46 16.66
C GLU A 420 15.00 17.04 16.12
N GLY A 421 15.94 16.60 15.30
CA GLY A 421 15.93 15.25 14.72
C GLY A 421 14.85 15.02 13.66
N ILE A 422 14.28 16.07 13.05
CA ILE A 422 13.31 15.91 11.95
C ILE A 422 13.81 14.96 10.85
N PHE A 423 12.93 14.12 10.32
CA PHE A 423 13.22 12.96 9.46
C PHE A 423 14.07 11.83 10.07
N ARG A 424 14.88 12.06 11.11
CA ARG A 424 15.58 11.00 11.85
C ARG A 424 14.63 10.33 12.87
N ILE A 425 13.84 11.12 13.58
CA ILE A 425 12.82 10.65 14.51
C ILE A 425 11.61 10.10 13.72
N PRO A 426 10.98 9.00 14.15
CA PRO A 426 9.70 8.55 13.62
C PRO A 426 8.54 9.24 14.36
N GLY A 427 7.61 9.85 13.61
CA GLY A 427 6.30 10.21 14.16
C GLY A 427 5.43 8.98 14.46
N ASP A 428 4.31 9.20 15.15
CA ASP A 428 3.41 8.13 15.61
C ASP A 428 2.94 7.19 14.48
N GLY A 429 3.09 5.88 14.70
CA GLY A 429 2.84 4.87 13.68
C GLY A 429 1.37 4.70 13.32
N GLU A 430 0.44 4.96 14.25
CA GLU A 430 -0.99 4.89 13.92
C GLU A 430 -1.43 6.11 13.10
N GLN A 431 -1.08 7.33 13.54
CA GLN A 431 -1.38 8.55 12.79
C GLN A 431 -0.71 8.59 11.41
N VAL A 432 0.51 8.05 11.25
CA VAL A 432 1.14 7.87 9.94
C VAL A 432 0.30 6.95 9.04
N GLN A 433 -0.27 5.86 9.56
CA GLN A 433 -1.13 4.95 8.79
C GLN A 433 -2.52 5.54 8.52
N GLN A 434 -3.11 6.28 9.45
CA GLN A 434 -4.37 7.01 9.25
C GLN A 434 -4.21 8.09 8.17
N LEU A 435 -3.15 8.91 8.24
CA LEU A 435 -2.81 9.90 7.22
C LEU A 435 -2.50 9.23 5.87
N ARG A 436 -1.81 8.08 5.85
CA ARG A 436 -1.59 7.30 4.62
C ARG A 436 -2.91 6.91 3.95
N LEU A 437 -3.87 6.34 4.70
CA LEU A 437 -5.17 5.91 4.15
C LEU A 437 -6.01 7.09 3.66
N ARG A 438 -5.93 8.24 4.33
CA ARG A 438 -6.53 9.51 3.87
C ARG A 438 -5.86 10.03 2.58
N LEU A 439 -4.54 9.96 2.53
CA LEU A 439 -3.67 10.17 1.37
C LEU A 439 -4.15 9.38 0.14
N ASP A 440 -4.21 8.06 0.33
CA ASP A 440 -4.43 7.06 -0.71
C ASP A 440 -5.89 6.96 -1.20
N THR A 441 -6.82 7.59 -0.47
CA THR A 441 -8.20 7.82 -0.90
C THR A 441 -8.40 9.19 -1.57
N GLY A 442 -7.33 9.97 -1.76
CA GLY A 442 -7.33 11.28 -2.43
C GLY A 442 -7.84 12.44 -1.56
N ASN A 443 -7.93 12.26 -0.24
CA ASN A 443 -8.48 13.27 0.66
C ASN A 443 -7.40 14.24 1.17
N TYR A 444 -7.02 15.20 0.33
CA TYR A 444 -6.05 16.26 0.65
C TYR A 444 -6.66 17.46 1.43
N THR A 445 -7.67 17.23 2.27
CA THR A 445 -8.14 18.28 3.20
C THR A 445 -7.15 18.48 4.35
N PRO A 446 -7.07 19.67 4.97
CA PRO A 446 -6.21 19.90 6.14
C PRO A 446 -6.51 18.95 7.31
N CYS A 447 -5.47 18.58 8.06
CA CYS A 447 -5.55 17.71 9.25
C CYS A 447 -5.12 18.50 10.51
N PRO A 448 -5.93 19.43 11.05
CA PRO A 448 -5.57 20.18 12.26
C PRO A 448 -5.32 19.30 13.50
N GLU A 449 -5.79 18.05 13.47
CA GLU A 449 -5.50 17.02 14.46
C GLU A 449 -4.04 16.53 14.48
N ILE A 450 -3.26 16.75 13.42
CA ILE A 450 -1.84 16.36 13.33
C ILE A 450 -0.97 17.55 13.73
N THR A 451 -0.30 17.45 14.88
CA THR A 451 0.53 18.51 15.46
C THR A 451 2.04 18.20 15.51
N ASP A 452 2.43 16.92 15.37
CA ASP A 452 3.83 16.49 15.31
C ASP A 452 4.35 16.49 13.86
N PRO A 453 5.38 17.30 13.50
CA PRO A 453 5.95 17.30 12.16
C PRO A 453 6.61 15.97 11.77
N ASN A 454 6.93 15.10 12.72
CA ASN A 454 7.52 13.79 12.42
C ASN A 454 6.51 12.81 11.81
N ILE A 455 5.19 13.03 11.94
CA ILE A 455 4.15 12.24 11.27
C ILE A 455 4.19 12.44 9.74
N PRO A 456 4.00 13.65 9.17
CA PRO A 456 4.12 13.86 7.73
C PRO A 456 5.55 13.63 7.22
N ALA A 457 6.59 13.91 8.02
CA ALA A 457 7.97 13.57 7.65
C ALA A 457 8.21 12.05 7.55
N SER A 458 7.61 11.24 8.43
CA SER A 458 7.58 9.77 8.32
C SER A 458 6.86 9.32 7.07
N LEU A 459 5.69 9.90 6.75
CA LEU A 459 4.92 9.51 5.57
C LEU A 459 5.58 9.94 4.25
N PHE A 460 6.27 11.10 4.22
CA PHE A 460 7.05 11.58 3.08
C PHE A 460 8.18 10.62 2.72
N LYS A 461 8.98 10.22 3.72
CA LYS A 461 9.98 9.14 3.58
C LYS A 461 9.33 7.83 3.10
N LEU A 462 8.23 7.42 3.73
CA LEU A 462 7.54 6.17 3.42
C LEU A 462 7.09 6.11 1.95
N TRP A 463 6.50 7.19 1.43
CA TRP A 463 6.06 7.29 0.04
C TRP A 463 7.21 7.15 -0.95
N LEU A 464 8.31 7.90 -0.75
CA LEU A 464 9.52 7.81 -1.60
C LEU A 464 10.12 6.40 -1.60
N ARG A 465 10.20 5.77 -0.41
CA ARG A 465 10.72 4.41 -0.26
C ARG A 465 9.89 3.37 -1.03
N GLU A 466 8.57 3.53 -1.03
CA GLU A 466 7.62 2.56 -1.58
C GLU A 466 7.37 2.68 -3.09
N LEU A 467 7.87 3.71 -3.77
CA LEU A 467 7.78 3.82 -5.24
C LEU A 467 8.20 2.50 -5.92
N SER A 468 7.55 2.11 -7.03
CA SER A 468 7.88 0.81 -7.65
C SER A 468 9.32 0.74 -8.14
N GLU A 469 9.78 1.77 -8.84
CA GLU A 469 11.19 2.04 -9.13
C GLU A 469 11.76 3.09 -8.13
N PRO A 470 13.07 3.13 -7.86
CA PRO A 470 13.68 4.19 -7.05
C PRO A 470 13.59 5.56 -7.75
N LEU A 471 13.63 6.64 -6.95
CA LEU A 471 13.52 8.02 -7.44
C LEU A 471 14.63 8.37 -8.46
N ILE A 472 15.84 7.85 -8.25
CA ILE A 472 16.87 7.74 -9.27
C ILE A 472 16.79 6.30 -9.82
N PRO A 473 16.24 6.05 -11.04
CA PRO A 473 16.02 4.71 -11.56
C PRO A 473 17.28 3.85 -11.58
N THR A 474 17.15 2.55 -11.27
CA THR A 474 18.28 1.62 -11.07
C THR A 474 19.26 1.54 -12.25
N GLN A 475 18.84 1.87 -13.47
CA GLN A 475 19.71 1.99 -14.64
C GLN A 475 20.85 3.03 -14.49
N TYR A 476 20.67 4.05 -13.64
CA TYR A 476 21.68 5.07 -13.35
C TYR A 476 22.51 4.76 -12.10
N TYR A 477 22.11 3.76 -11.31
CA TYR A 477 22.75 3.40 -10.04
C TYR A 477 24.28 3.22 -10.13
N PRO A 478 24.87 2.58 -11.16
CA PRO A 478 26.32 2.44 -11.27
C PRO A 478 27.05 3.79 -11.32
N ALA A 479 26.49 4.78 -12.03
CA ALA A 479 27.07 6.12 -12.10
C ALA A 479 26.96 6.85 -10.75
N CYS A 480 25.88 6.63 -9.99
CA CYS A 480 25.71 7.20 -8.66
C CYS A 480 26.79 6.74 -7.68
N VAL A 481 27.20 5.46 -7.73
CA VAL A 481 28.16 4.88 -6.77
C VAL A 481 29.62 4.94 -7.23
N GLN A 482 29.89 5.18 -8.53
CA GLN A 482 31.25 5.18 -9.06
C GLN A 482 32.08 6.40 -8.61
N ASN A 483 31.54 7.62 -8.71
CA ASN A 483 32.20 8.86 -8.32
C ASN A 483 31.27 9.78 -7.50
N PRO A 484 30.76 9.33 -6.33
CA PRO A 484 29.67 9.98 -5.60
C PRO A 484 30.02 11.35 -4.99
N GLN A 485 31.29 11.75 -5.02
CA GLN A 485 31.78 13.03 -4.50
C GLN A 485 32.09 14.06 -5.61
N ASP A 486 32.03 13.65 -6.88
CA ASP A 486 32.27 14.52 -8.04
C ASP A 486 30.97 15.26 -8.40
N PRO A 487 30.91 16.60 -8.26
CA PRO A 487 29.69 17.35 -8.56
C PRO A 487 29.24 17.21 -10.01
N ASP A 488 30.16 17.23 -10.98
CA ASP A 488 29.80 17.23 -12.40
C ASP A 488 29.19 15.88 -12.81
N GLN A 489 29.72 14.77 -12.28
CA GLN A 489 29.14 13.44 -12.50
C GLN A 489 27.79 13.25 -11.80
N VAL A 490 27.61 13.78 -10.58
CA VAL A 490 26.33 13.74 -9.85
C VAL A 490 25.26 14.59 -10.56
N LEU A 491 25.62 15.77 -11.06
CA LEU A 491 24.75 16.63 -11.86
C LEU A 491 24.44 16.01 -13.24
N GLN A 492 25.40 15.31 -13.86
CA GLN A 492 25.18 14.58 -15.11
C GLN A 492 24.13 13.48 -14.96
N VAL A 493 24.10 12.74 -13.84
CA VAL A 493 23.01 11.76 -13.55
C VAL A 493 21.65 12.45 -13.51
N MET A 494 21.54 13.60 -12.85
CA MET A 494 20.29 14.37 -12.80
C MET A 494 19.84 14.83 -14.20
N SER A 495 20.78 15.28 -15.05
CA SER A 495 20.46 15.68 -16.43
C SER A 495 19.97 14.54 -17.33
N CYS A 496 20.23 13.28 -16.95
CA CYS A 496 19.71 12.09 -17.62
C CYS A 496 18.30 11.66 -17.12
N LEU A 497 17.78 12.27 -16.05
CA LEU A 497 16.38 12.09 -15.64
C LEU A 497 15.46 12.91 -16.56
N GLN A 498 14.23 12.43 -16.75
CA GLN A 498 13.26 13.07 -17.64
C GLN A 498 11.86 13.10 -17.01
N GLY A 499 11.05 14.07 -17.42
CA GLY A 499 9.65 14.20 -17.01
C GLY A 499 9.45 14.22 -15.49
N VAL A 500 8.50 13.42 -15.00
CA VAL A 500 8.11 13.40 -13.59
C VAL A 500 9.24 12.99 -12.63
N ALA A 501 10.13 12.07 -13.04
CA ALA A 501 11.24 11.64 -12.18
C ALA A 501 12.19 12.82 -11.88
N LEU A 502 12.51 13.62 -12.90
CA LEU A 502 13.32 14.83 -12.75
C LEU A 502 12.62 15.88 -11.86
N HIS A 503 11.34 16.17 -12.12
CA HIS A 503 10.60 17.17 -11.32
C HIS A 503 10.40 16.76 -9.85
N VAL A 504 10.19 15.47 -9.59
CA VAL A 504 10.09 14.95 -8.20
C VAL A 504 11.46 14.99 -7.52
N ALA A 505 12.54 14.60 -8.21
CA ALA A 505 13.88 14.68 -7.65
C ALA A 505 14.25 16.14 -7.33
N ASP A 506 14.07 17.06 -8.28
CA ASP A 506 14.26 18.50 -8.11
C ASP A 506 13.49 19.05 -6.90
N PHE A 507 12.19 18.75 -6.80
CA PHE A 507 11.35 19.18 -5.68
C PHE A 507 11.83 18.64 -4.33
N VAL A 508 12.16 17.34 -4.25
CA VAL A 508 12.65 16.70 -3.01
C VAL A 508 14.00 17.28 -2.60
N ILE A 509 14.92 17.51 -3.54
CA ILE A 509 16.23 18.13 -3.25
C ILE A 509 16.04 19.54 -2.71
N GLN A 510 15.28 20.40 -3.41
CA GLN A 510 15.04 21.78 -2.98
C GLN A 510 14.34 21.86 -1.61
N PHE A 511 13.41 20.94 -1.32
CA PHE A 511 12.77 20.85 -0.01
C PHE A 511 13.78 20.47 1.09
N LEU A 512 14.62 19.45 0.87
CA LEU A 512 15.67 19.06 1.81
C LEU A 512 16.74 20.16 2.00
N GLN A 513 16.99 20.97 0.96
CA GLN A 513 17.85 22.15 1.02
C GLN A 513 17.32 23.28 1.92
N VAL A 514 16.06 23.24 2.37
CA VAL A 514 15.57 24.13 3.44
C VAL A 514 16.23 23.80 4.79
N PHE A 515 16.43 22.51 5.09
CA PHE A 515 16.88 22.05 6.40
C PHE A 515 18.39 22.21 6.61
N ILE A 516 19.19 22.13 5.55
CA ILE A 516 20.66 22.33 5.60
C ILE A 516 21.09 23.80 5.75
N ARG A 517 20.15 24.76 5.77
CA ARG A 517 20.47 26.17 6.00
C ARG A 517 20.97 26.37 7.43
N PRO A 518 21.95 27.26 7.69
CA PRO A 518 22.52 27.45 9.02
C PRO A 518 21.45 27.69 10.10
N GLU A 519 20.49 28.57 9.83
CA GLU A 519 19.40 28.96 10.74
C GLU A 519 18.44 27.82 11.13
N ASN A 520 18.46 26.71 10.39
CA ASN A 520 17.64 25.52 10.63
C ASN A 520 18.48 24.35 11.16
N THR A 521 19.72 24.19 10.69
CA THR A 521 20.64 23.13 11.14
C THR A 521 21.04 23.30 12.62
N GLU A 522 21.17 24.54 13.10
CA GLU A 522 21.50 24.82 14.51
C GLU A 522 20.47 24.29 15.51
N GLN A 523 19.17 24.37 15.19
CA GLN A 523 18.09 23.88 16.06
C GLN A 523 17.78 22.41 15.76
N SER A 524 17.50 22.06 14.50
CA SER A 524 17.12 20.68 14.11
C SER A 524 18.21 19.62 14.32
N LYS A 525 19.48 20.03 14.40
CA LYS A 525 20.68 19.16 14.39
C LYS A 525 20.83 18.30 13.12
N MET A 526 20.02 18.55 12.08
CA MET A 526 19.99 17.76 10.86
C MET A 526 20.92 18.34 9.79
N THR A 527 22.23 18.13 9.99
CA THR A 527 23.27 18.48 9.01
C THR A 527 23.05 17.79 7.65
N ILE A 528 23.68 18.32 6.60
CA ILE A 528 23.67 17.70 5.26
C ILE A 528 24.10 16.22 5.28
N SER A 529 25.04 15.85 6.15
CA SER A 529 25.46 14.45 6.35
C SER A 529 24.35 13.61 7.01
N ASN A 530 23.70 14.14 8.04
CA ASN A 530 22.60 13.45 8.73
C ASN A 530 21.40 13.23 7.80
N LEU A 531 21.07 14.22 6.96
CA LEU A 531 20.03 14.11 5.95
C LEU A 531 20.42 13.14 4.83
N ALA A 532 21.66 13.15 4.35
CA ALA A 532 22.13 12.20 3.34
C ALA A 532 22.08 10.74 3.83
N VAL A 533 22.43 10.47 5.09
CA VAL A 533 22.27 9.15 5.73
C VAL A 533 20.80 8.72 5.78
N VAL A 534 19.88 9.63 6.10
CA VAL A 534 18.43 9.33 6.13
C VAL A 534 17.86 9.15 4.72
N PHE A 535 18.29 9.92 3.73
CA PHE A 535 17.66 9.98 2.40
C PHE A 535 18.32 9.13 1.30
N ALA A 536 19.54 8.63 1.47
CA ALA A 536 20.16 7.65 0.57
C ALA A 536 19.20 6.51 0.10
N PRO A 537 18.58 5.72 1.00
CA PRO A 537 17.65 4.64 0.63
C PRO A 537 16.27 5.11 0.12
N HIS A 538 16.06 6.42 0.01
CA HIS A 538 14.86 7.05 -0.56
C HIS A 538 15.10 7.59 -1.97
N PHE A 539 16.36 7.91 -2.31
CA PHE A 539 16.79 8.25 -3.66
C PHE A 539 17.19 7.02 -4.48
N LEU A 540 17.93 6.10 -3.86
CA LEU A 540 18.61 4.97 -4.52
C LEU A 540 18.16 3.63 -3.92
N ARG A 541 18.36 2.55 -4.69
CA ARG A 541 18.26 1.16 -4.23
C ARG A 541 19.35 0.33 -4.88
N CYS A 542 20.19 -0.28 -4.05
CA CYS A 542 21.24 -1.18 -4.51
C CYS A 542 20.65 -2.43 -5.21
N PRO A 543 21.10 -2.79 -6.42
CA PRO A 543 20.59 -3.94 -7.17
C PRO A 543 21.28 -5.28 -6.84
N THR A 544 22.21 -5.31 -5.88
CA THR A 544 22.99 -6.50 -5.51
C THR A 544 22.58 -7.05 -4.14
N ASP A 545 22.51 -8.37 -4.02
CA ASP A 545 22.33 -9.06 -2.73
C ASP A 545 23.68 -9.30 -2.01
N ASN A 546 24.80 -8.89 -2.60
CA ASN A 546 26.14 -9.15 -2.05
C ASN A 546 26.46 -8.21 -0.88
N LEU A 547 26.47 -8.76 0.35
CA LEU A 547 26.69 -8.02 1.60
C LEU A 547 27.95 -7.14 1.62
N LYS A 548 29.03 -7.52 0.92
CA LYS A 548 30.27 -6.70 0.86
C LYS A 548 30.08 -5.48 -0.03
N GLU A 549 29.45 -5.69 -1.19
CA GLU A 549 29.16 -4.65 -2.18
C GLU A 549 28.10 -3.69 -1.64
N LEU A 550 27.04 -4.21 -1.00
CA LEU A 550 26.03 -3.45 -0.26
C LEU A 550 26.65 -2.51 0.78
N PHE A 551 27.64 -2.95 1.56
CA PHE A 551 28.28 -2.11 2.57
C PHE A 551 29.06 -0.94 1.94
N VAL A 552 29.86 -1.20 0.90
CA VAL A 552 30.61 -0.17 0.17
C VAL A 552 29.65 0.81 -0.51
N ASN A 553 28.64 0.29 -1.20
CA ASN A 553 27.66 1.08 -1.92
C ASN A 553 26.81 1.94 -0.96
N THR A 554 26.47 1.45 0.24
CA THR A 554 25.74 2.25 1.25
C THR A 554 26.48 3.55 1.57
N GLN A 555 27.82 3.53 1.63
CA GLN A 555 28.61 4.75 1.85
C GLN A 555 28.64 5.64 0.58
N ALA A 556 28.70 5.04 -0.60
CA ALA A 556 28.65 5.76 -1.88
C ALA A 556 27.29 6.46 -2.11
N GLU A 557 26.16 5.79 -1.84
CA GLU A 557 24.81 6.36 -1.89
C GLU A 557 24.67 7.60 -0.98
N GLN A 558 25.27 7.55 0.21
CA GLN A 558 25.28 8.67 1.16
C GLN A 558 26.10 9.85 0.62
N PHE A 559 27.29 9.60 0.07
CA PHE A 559 28.06 10.65 -0.57
C PHE A 559 27.34 11.24 -1.79
N PHE A 560 26.70 10.42 -2.62
CA PHE A 560 25.92 10.88 -3.79
C PHE A 560 24.83 11.87 -3.37
N VAL A 561 24.02 11.51 -2.38
CA VAL A 561 22.96 12.42 -1.87
C VAL A 561 23.55 13.65 -1.16
N GLN A 562 24.68 13.52 -0.45
CA GLN A 562 25.35 14.68 0.16
C GLN A 562 25.87 15.68 -0.89
N THR A 563 26.47 15.18 -1.98
CA THR A 563 26.94 16.00 -3.11
C THR A 563 25.77 16.64 -3.84
N LEU A 564 24.70 15.88 -4.09
CA LEU A 564 23.48 16.35 -4.74
C LEU A 564 22.81 17.48 -3.96
N LEU A 565 22.65 17.34 -2.64
CA LEU A 565 22.12 18.38 -1.74
C LEU A 565 23.01 19.64 -1.70
N ARG A 566 24.30 19.53 -1.98
CA ARG A 566 25.25 20.65 -2.01
C ARG A 566 25.32 21.38 -3.36
N ALA A 567 25.24 20.63 -4.46
CA ALA A 567 25.55 21.11 -5.81
C ALA A 567 24.32 21.43 -6.68
N TRP A 568 23.16 20.85 -6.39
CA TRP A 568 21.95 21.12 -7.18
C TRP A 568 21.39 22.51 -6.89
N ILE A 569 21.23 23.33 -7.94
CA ILE A 569 20.74 24.72 -7.83
C ILE A 569 19.21 24.81 -8.03
N GLY A 570 18.59 23.75 -8.56
CA GLY A 570 17.18 23.69 -8.89
C GLY A 570 16.87 24.00 -10.36
N ILE A 571 15.67 23.59 -10.81
CA ILE A 571 15.16 23.93 -12.15
C ILE A 571 14.31 25.20 -12.07
N GLU A 572 14.49 26.13 -13.01
CA GLU A 572 13.56 27.27 -13.18
C GLU A 572 12.20 26.77 -13.69
N ILE A 573 11.23 26.62 -12.80
CA ILE A 573 9.81 26.46 -13.15
C ILE A 573 9.24 27.86 -13.46
N PRO A 574 8.87 28.19 -14.72
CA PRO A 574 8.51 29.57 -15.10
C PRO A 574 7.34 30.16 -14.30
N GLU A 575 6.37 29.31 -13.94
CA GLU A 575 5.14 29.69 -13.23
C GLU A 575 5.40 30.10 -11.76
N ARG A 576 6.49 29.63 -11.12
CA ARG A 576 6.82 30.01 -9.73
C ARG A 576 7.06 31.51 -9.55
N ARG A 577 7.38 32.26 -10.62
CA ARG A 577 7.63 33.72 -10.53
C ARG A 577 6.38 34.55 -10.20
N MET A 578 5.17 33.99 -10.25
CA MET A 578 3.94 34.74 -9.91
C MET A 578 3.62 34.80 -8.41
N ASN A 579 3.94 33.75 -7.63
CA ASN A 579 3.49 33.64 -6.24
C ASN A 579 4.44 34.24 -5.19
N ASN A 580 5.72 34.49 -5.53
CA ASN A 580 6.68 35.15 -4.62
C ASN A 580 6.52 36.69 -4.60
N LYS A 581 5.27 37.16 -4.52
CA LYS A 581 4.87 38.58 -4.42
C LYS A 581 3.67 38.76 -3.46
N VAL A 582 3.89 38.40 -2.20
CA VAL A 582 3.08 38.79 -1.04
C VAL A 582 4.04 39.22 0.06
#